data_AF-F5VC86-F1
#
_entry.id   AF-F5VC86-F1
#
_cell.length_a   1.000
_cell.length_b   1.000
_cell.length_c   1.000
_cell.angle_alpha   90.00
_cell.angle_beta   90.00
_cell.angle_gamma   90.00
#
_symmetry.space_group_name_H-M   'P 1'
#
loop_
_entity.id
_entity.type
_entity.pdbx_description
1 polymer ?
#
loop_
_entity_poly.entity_id
_entity_poly.type
_entity_poly.pdbx_seq_one_letter_code
_entity_poly.pdbx_strand_id
1 'polypeptide(L)'
;MDTLIGIIKHELCHYHLHINGYGHQHRDKDFKILLKKVGGLRYAPTLKASYKNIYVCQNCGKKYYRQRKINTSKYVCSHCHGKLKLIE
;
A
#
# COMPACT_ATOMS: atom_id res chain seq x y z
N MET A 1 -7.28 10.78 -13.49
CA MET A 1 -7.95 11.95 -12.90
C MET A 1 -8.84 11.54 -11.72
N ASP A 2 -9.59 10.45 -11.87
CA ASP A 2 -10.62 10.00 -10.92
C ASP A 2 -10.09 9.65 -9.52
N THR A 3 -8.88 9.06 -9.44
CA THR A 3 -8.24 8.77 -8.16
C THR A 3 -8.00 10.03 -7.32
N LEU A 4 -7.53 11.11 -7.96
CA LEU A 4 -7.28 12.38 -7.28
C LEU A 4 -8.58 12.98 -6.75
N ILE A 5 -9.63 12.99 -7.59
CA ILE A 5 -10.97 13.47 -7.20
C ILE A 5 -11.50 12.65 -6.01
N GLY A 6 -11.33 11.32 -6.05
CA GLY A 6 -11.76 10.43 -4.98
C GLY A 6 -11.02 10.67 -3.66
N ILE A 7 -9.72 10.99 -3.70
CA ILE A 7 -8.92 11.36 -2.53
C ILE A 7 -9.36 12.72 -1.98
N ILE A 8 -9.56 13.73 -2.84
CA ILE A 8 -10.04 15.05 -2.39
C ILE A 8 -11.40 14.92 -1.70
N LYS A 9 -12.33 14.16 -2.27
CA LYS A 9 -13.62 13.87 -1.65
C LYS A 9 -13.49 13.18 -0.29
N HIS A 10 -12.49 12.30 -0.12
CA HIS A 10 -12.21 11.64 1.16
C HIS A 10 -11.84 12.65 2.24
N GLU A 11 -10.85 13.51 1.97
CA GLU A 11 -10.38 14.52 2.92
C GLU A 11 -11.48 15.54 3.24
N LEU A 12 -12.29 15.93 2.24
CA LEU A 12 -13.45 16.80 2.47
C LEU A 12 -14.53 16.15 3.34
N CYS A 13 -14.71 14.83 3.29
CA CYS A 13 -15.63 14.15 4.21
C CYS A 13 -15.15 14.22 5.66
N HIS A 14 -13.85 14.00 5.90
CA HIS A 14 -13.25 14.18 7.24
C HIS A 14 -13.48 15.59 7.75
N TYR A 15 -13.12 16.57 6.93
CA TYR A 15 -13.23 17.97 7.28
C TYR A 15 -14.69 18.37 7.58
N HIS A 16 -15.62 18.01 6.70
CA HIS A 16 -17.04 18.33 6.87
C HIS A 16 -17.61 17.72 8.16
N LEU A 17 -17.30 16.46 8.47
CA LEU A 17 -17.82 15.82 9.68
C LEU A 17 -17.17 16.39 10.94
N HIS A 18 -15.87 16.73 10.88
CA HIS A 18 -15.16 17.35 12.00
C HIS A 18 -15.77 18.71 12.39
N ILE A 19 -15.97 19.62 11.42
CA ILE A 19 -16.54 20.96 11.71
C ILE A 19 -17.97 20.90 12.22
N ASN A 20 -18.71 19.82 11.91
CA ASN A 20 -20.09 19.61 12.37
C ASN A 20 -20.17 18.74 13.65
N GLY A 21 -19.04 18.32 14.23
CA GLY A 21 -19.00 17.53 15.47
C GLY A 21 -19.44 16.07 15.33
N TYR A 22 -19.51 15.52 14.11
CA TYR A 22 -19.86 14.12 13.85
C TYR A 22 -18.66 13.18 13.90
N GLY A 23 -18.93 11.86 13.86
CA GLY A 23 -17.89 10.84 13.74
C GLY A 23 -17.17 10.90 12.39
N HIS A 24 -15.96 11.46 12.38
CA HIS A 24 -15.16 11.69 11.18
C HIS A 24 -14.11 10.59 10.93
N GLN A 25 -13.81 9.71 11.88
CA GLN A 25 -12.78 8.68 11.68
C GLN A 25 -13.25 7.58 10.72
N HIS A 26 -12.32 6.86 10.08
CA HIS A 26 -12.66 5.77 9.15
C HIS A 26 -13.53 4.66 9.74
N ARG A 27 -13.51 4.51 11.08
CA ARG A 27 -14.31 3.52 11.81
C ARG A 27 -15.76 3.97 11.98
N ASP A 28 -16.03 5.27 11.94
CA ASP A 28 -17.31 5.86 12.30
C ASP A 28 -18.36 5.63 11.20
N LYS A 29 -19.63 5.55 11.62
CA LYS A 29 -20.75 5.29 10.72
C LYS A 29 -21.01 6.50 9.81
N ASP A 30 -20.94 7.71 10.37
CA ASP A 30 -21.21 8.97 9.65
C ASP A 30 -20.24 9.16 8.49
N PHE A 31 -18.94 8.94 8.73
CA PHE A 31 -17.92 8.93 7.69
C PHE A 31 -18.22 7.95 6.55
N LYS A 32 -18.55 6.69 6.89
CA LYS A 32 -18.84 5.66 5.87
C LYS A 32 -20.06 6.01 5.02
N ILE A 33 -21.11 6.58 5.65
CA ILE A 33 -22.33 7.00 4.96
C ILE A 33 -22.04 8.17 4.02
N LEU A 34 -21.39 9.22 4.53
CA LEU A 34 -21.10 10.42 3.74
C LEU A 34 -20.17 10.12 2.58
N LEU A 35 -19.10 9.37 2.83
CA LEU A 35 -18.13 8.99 1.81
C LEU A 35 -18.79 8.20 0.66
N LYS A 36 -19.69 7.27 0.98
CA LYS A 36 -20.47 6.51 -0.02
C LYS A 36 -21.38 7.45 -0.82
N LYS A 37 -22.06 8.40 -0.15
CA LYS A 37 -22.97 9.36 -0.79
C LYS A 37 -22.27 10.25 -1.81
N VAL A 38 -21.05 10.71 -1.52
CA VAL A 38 -20.30 11.59 -2.44
C VAL A 38 -19.45 10.84 -3.47
N GLY A 39 -19.41 9.51 -3.39
CA GLY A 39 -18.56 8.67 -4.24
C GLY A 39 -17.07 8.91 -4.00
N GLY A 40 -16.67 9.12 -2.74
CA GLY A 40 -15.27 9.27 -2.35
C GLY A 40 -14.56 7.91 -2.26
N LEU A 41 -13.24 7.90 -2.40
CA LEU A 41 -12.46 6.68 -2.25
C LEU A 41 -12.22 6.40 -0.77
N ARG A 42 -12.59 5.19 -0.31
CA ARG A 42 -12.28 4.77 1.07
C ARG A 42 -10.82 4.41 1.26
N TYR A 43 -10.24 3.81 0.23
CA TYR A 43 -8.84 3.45 0.18
C TYR A 43 -8.28 3.94 -1.15
N ALA A 44 -7.04 4.44 -1.13
CA ALA A 44 -6.33 4.71 -2.35
C ALA A 44 -6.14 3.40 -3.14
N PRO A 45 -6.23 3.42 -4.47
CA PRO A 45 -5.93 2.24 -5.27
C PRO A 45 -4.49 1.80 -5.01
N THR A 46 -4.26 0.48 -5.04
CA THR A 46 -2.92 -0.06 -4.92
C THR A 46 -2.06 0.48 -6.06
N LEU A 47 -1.00 1.20 -5.73
CA LEU A 47 0.01 1.57 -6.71
C LEU A 47 0.57 0.27 -7.30
N LYS A 48 0.70 0.18 -8.64
CA LYS A 48 1.39 -0.95 -9.26
C LYS A 48 2.74 -1.11 -8.57
N ALA A 49 2.99 -2.29 -8.00
CA ALA A 49 4.22 -2.56 -7.27
C ALA A 49 5.39 -2.49 -8.27
N SER A 50 6.10 -1.37 -8.29
CA SER A 50 7.41 -1.27 -8.93
C SER A 50 8.43 -1.79 -7.93
N TYR A 51 8.65 -3.10 -7.98
CA TYR A 51 9.70 -3.72 -7.19
C TYR A 51 11.04 -3.20 -7.71
N LYS A 52 11.65 -2.29 -6.95
CA LYS A 52 12.95 -1.73 -7.30
C LYS A 52 14.10 -2.71 -7.09
N ASN A 53 13.87 -3.79 -6.34
CA ASN A 53 14.92 -4.72 -5.98
C ASN A 53 14.47 -6.15 -6.28
N ILE A 54 15.21 -6.83 -7.14
CA ILE A 54 14.99 -8.24 -7.46
C ILE A 54 16.19 -9.03 -6.96
N TYR A 55 15.93 -10.01 -6.09
CA TYR A 55 16.96 -10.92 -5.59
C TYR A 55 16.78 -12.30 -6.18
N VAL A 56 17.87 -12.96 -6.54
CA VAL A 56 17.87 -14.33 -7.07
C VAL A 56 18.72 -15.22 -6.18
N CYS A 57 18.14 -16.35 -5.77
CA CYS A 57 18.91 -17.40 -5.11
C CYS A 57 19.91 -18.00 -6.09
N GLN A 58 21.17 -18.05 -5.69
CA GLN A 58 22.25 -18.58 -6.53
C GLN A 58 22.24 -20.12 -6.64
N ASN A 59 21.50 -20.83 -5.77
CA ASN A 59 21.42 -22.29 -5.80
C ASN A 59 20.18 -22.81 -6.55
N CYS A 60 18.99 -22.30 -6.24
CA CYS A 60 17.74 -22.78 -6.86
C CYS A 60 17.09 -21.80 -7.84
N GLY A 61 17.70 -20.63 -8.10
CA GLY A 61 17.20 -19.63 -9.06
C GLY A 61 15.93 -18.88 -8.61
N LYS A 62 15.37 -19.16 -7.43
CA LYS A 62 14.15 -18.51 -6.95
C LYS A 62 14.30 -16.99 -6.86
N LYS A 63 13.34 -16.26 -7.44
CA LYS A 63 13.30 -14.79 -7.47
C LYS A 63 12.49 -14.22 -6.30
N TYR A 64 12.96 -13.12 -5.73
CA TYR A 64 12.30 -12.37 -4.67
C TYR A 64 12.18 -10.90 -5.06
N TYR A 65 10.94 -10.45 -5.25
CA TYR A 65 10.63 -9.07 -5.61
C TYR A 65 10.41 -8.26 -4.33
N ARG A 66 11.21 -7.20 -4.13
CA ARG A 66 11.21 -6.41 -2.89
C ARG A 66 11.21 -4.91 -3.18
N GLN A 67 10.39 -4.18 -2.41
CA GLN A 67 10.39 -2.71 -2.46
C GLN A 67 11.63 -2.10 -1.80
N ARG A 68 12.12 -2.72 -0.72
CA ARG A 68 13.29 -2.29 0.05
C ARG A 68 14.44 -3.29 -0.12
N LYS A 69 15.67 -2.78 -0.09
CA LYS A 69 16.87 -3.63 -0.05
C LYS A 69 16.87 -4.50 1.21
N ILE A 70 17.26 -5.75 1.06
CA ILE A 70 17.50 -6.69 2.16
C ILE A 70 18.99 -6.95 2.30
N ASN A 71 19.42 -7.22 3.54
CA ASN A 71 20.80 -7.61 3.81
C ASN A 71 21.02 -9.09 3.44
N THR A 72 21.70 -9.35 2.33
CA THR A 72 21.96 -10.71 1.83
C THR A 72 22.99 -11.49 2.66
N SER A 73 23.66 -10.87 3.63
CA SER A 73 24.48 -11.61 4.62
C SER A 73 23.63 -12.26 5.72
N LYS A 74 22.47 -11.66 6.04
CA LYS A 74 21.54 -12.17 7.05
C LYS A 74 20.42 -13.02 6.45
N TYR A 75 19.94 -12.66 5.27
CA TYR A 75 18.78 -13.29 4.64
C TYR A 75 19.22 -14.27 3.54
N VAL A 76 18.63 -15.46 3.56
CA VAL A 76 18.89 -16.55 2.61
C VAL A 76 17.61 -16.98 1.88
N CYS A 77 17.76 -17.83 0.87
CA CYS A 77 16.63 -18.42 0.17
C CYS A 77 15.75 -19.23 1.12
N SER A 78 14.44 -18.97 1.14
CA SER A 78 13.49 -19.69 2.00
C SER A 78 13.24 -21.14 1.59
N HIS A 79 13.70 -21.55 0.40
CA HIS A 79 13.50 -22.90 -0.11
C HIS A 79 14.71 -23.81 0.09
N CYS A 80 15.92 -23.31 -0.17
CA CYS A 80 17.15 -24.13 -0.15
C CYS A 80 18.26 -23.53 0.72
N HIS A 81 17.99 -22.44 1.45
CA HIS A 81 18.94 -21.72 2.30
C HIS A 81 20.20 -21.19 1.57
N GLY A 82 20.22 -21.23 0.24
CA GLY A 82 21.30 -20.67 -0.58
C GLY A 82 21.37 -19.15 -0.53
N LYS A 83 22.56 -18.61 -0.83
CA LYS A 83 22.82 -17.16 -0.86
C LYS A 83 21.95 -16.43 -1.89
N LEU A 84 21.51 -15.23 -1.54
CA LEU A 84 20.76 -14.34 -2.41
C LEU A 84 21.67 -13.29 -3.04
N LYS A 85 21.47 -12.99 -4.32
CA LYS A 85 22.16 -11.91 -5.05
C LYS A 85 21.14 -10.91 -5.57
N LEU A 86 21.40 -9.62 -5.36
CA LEU A 86 20.64 -8.53 -5.99
C LEU A 86 20.99 -8.50 -7.49
N ILE A 87 19.99 -8.51 -8.37
CA ILE A 87 20.17 -8.45 -9.82
C ILE A 87 19.72 -7.12 -10.43
N GLU A 88 18.74 -6.48 -9.80
CA GLU A 88 18.16 -5.18 -10.17
C GLU A 88 17.79 -4.48 -8.88
#